data_AF-A0A7K6HAS9-F1
#
_entry.id   AF-A0A7K6HAS9-F1
#
_cell.length_a   1.000
_cell.length_b   1.000
_cell.length_c   1.000
_cell.angle_alpha   90.00
_cell.angle_beta   90.00
_cell.angle_gamma   90.00
#
_symmetry.space_group_name_H-M   'P 1'
#
loop_
_entity.id
_entity.type
_entity.pdbx_description
1 polymer ?
#
loop_
_entity_poly.entity_id
_entity_poly.type
_entity_poly.pdbx_seq_one_letter_code
_entity_poly.pdbx_strand_id
1 'polypeptide(L)'
;RGRLGMDLAAAVETVLLTTQPHKISTKVKGPILIQGQAVGALVLGRSSASMMGLFVLPGVIDADYTGEIMIMAYTPFPSVKIQKGQRIAQVVPLEQMTKSINPAKDTSRQEGSFGSTGGLTLLTLNLYDRPKRKVTLTYQEEEHVLSGLLDTGADSSIVS
;
A
#
# COMPACT_ATOMS: atom_id res chain seq x y z
N ARG A 1 -6.05 -28.43 15.03
CA ARG A 1 -5.12 -28.60 13.88
C ARG A 1 -5.85 -28.08 12.65
N GLY A 2 -5.21 -27.25 11.82
CA GLY A 2 -5.89 -26.51 10.73
C GLY A 2 -5.52 -25.02 10.65
N ARG A 3 -4.28 -24.66 11.00
CA ARG A 3 -3.80 -23.28 10.82
C ARG A 3 -3.37 -23.11 9.36
N LEU A 4 -3.89 -22.07 8.72
CA LEU A 4 -3.52 -21.73 7.35
C LEU A 4 -2.15 -21.03 7.28
N GLY A 5 -1.82 -20.24 8.30
CA GLY A 5 -0.59 -19.45 8.34
C GLY A 5 0.35 -19.76 9.51
N MET A 6 1.60 -19.32 9.35
CA MET A 6 2.65 -19.32 10.36
C MET A 6 2.74 -17.95 11.01
N ASP A 7 2.67 -17.88 12.34
CA ASP A 7 2.70 -16.60 13.04
C ASP A 7 4.05 -15.88 12.88
N LEU A 8 4.02 -14.57 12.62
CA LEU A 8 5.17 -13.67 12.65
C LEU A 8 5.16 -12.81 13.92
N ALA A 9 6.31 -12.78 14.59
CA ALA A 9 6.54 -11.99 15.79
C ALA A 9 7.42 -10.77 15.49
N ALA A 10 7.16 -9.66 16.19
CA ALA A 10 8.04 -8.50 16.16
C ALA A 10 9.39 -8.84 16.80
N ALA A 11 10.50 -8.57 16.11
CA ALA A 11 11.85 -8.85 16.62
C ALA A 11 12.37 -7.78 17.60
N VAL A 12 11.74 -6.61 17.58
CA VAL A 12 12.06 -5.46 18.41
C VAL A 12 10.77 -4.87 18.97
N GLU A 13 10.87 -4.19 20.11
CA GLU A 13 9.77 -3.37 20.61
C GLU A 13 9.53 -2.21 19.62
N THR A 14 8.27 -1.87 19.35
CA THR A 14 7.94 -0.80 18.42
C THR A 14 6.70 -0.06 18.92
N VAL A 15 6.75 1.27 18.89
CA VAL A 15 5.61 2.13 19.26
C VAL A 15 5.16 2.87 18.02
N LEU A 16 3.89 2.69 17.65
CA LEU A 16 3.27 3.40 16.53
C LEU A 16 2.54 4.62 17.06
N LEU A 17 3.11 5.80 16.81
CA LEU A 17 2.59 7.09 17.27
C LEU A 17 1.80 7.84 16.20
N THR A 18 1.93 7.45 14.94
CA THR A 18 1.29 8.11 13.80
C THR A 18 0.49 7.12 12.98
N THR A 19 -0.35 7.67 12.09
CA THR A 19 -1.18 6.89 11.16
C THR A 19 -0.40 6.38 9.95
N GLN A 20 0.89 6.70 9.83
CA GLN A 20 1.71 6.24 8.71
C GLN A 20 2.07 4.75 8.88
N PRO A 21 2.16 3.99 7.78
CA PRO A 21 2.69 2.63 7.83
C PRO A 21 4.15 2.59 8.30
N HIS A 22 4.43 1.69 9.25
CA HIS A 22 5.76 1.41 9.76
C HIS A 22 6.18 -0.01 9.40
N LYS A 23 7.46 -0.16 9.07
CA LYS A 23 8.09 -1.47 8.88
C LYS A 23 8.58 -2.00 10.22
N ILE A 24 8.06 -3.15 10.64
CA ILE A 24 8.44 -3.85 11.86
C ILE A 24 9.25 -5.08 11.47
N SER A 25 10.47 -5.15 12.00
CA SER A 25 11.39 -6.26 11.79
C SER A 25 10.86 -7.55 12.40
N THR A 26 11.04 -8.68 11.72
CA THR A 26 10.79 -10.02 12.25
C THR A 26 12.09 -10.82 12.42
N LYS A 27 13.19 -10.36 11.80
CA LYS A 27 14.45 -11.09 11.60
C LYS A 27 14.31 -12.44 10.91
N VAL A 28 13.11 -12.79 10.43
CA VAL A 28 12.85 -13.98 9.63
C VAL A 28 13.23 -13.64 8.20
N LYS A 29 14.11 -14.44 7.61
CA LYS A 29 14.49 -14.30 6.20
C LYS A 29 13.77 -15.33 5.35
N GLY A 30 13.50 -14.95 4.11
CA GLY A 30 13.12 -15.92 3.09
C GLY A 30 14.32 -16.72 2.55
N PRO A 31 14.10 -17.67 1.63
CA PRO A 31 12.79 -18.02 1.07
C PRO A 31 11.93 -18.82 2.05
N ILE A 32 10.61 -18.81 1.84
CA ILE A 32 9.70 -19.67 2.59
C ILE A 32 9.73 -21.05 1.94
N LEU A 33 10.09 -22.07 2.73
CA LEU A 33 10.22 -23.44 2.26
C LEU A 33 9.07 -24.31 2.77
N ILE A 34 8.36 -24.96 1.86
CA ILE A 34 7.39 -26.03 2.17
C ILE A 34 7.88 -27.30 1.52
N GLN A 35 8.12 -28.34 2.32
CA GLN A 35 8.63 -29.63 1.84
C GLN A 35 9.91 -29.49 0.97
N GLY A 36 10.78 -28.53 1.33
CA GLY A 36 12.02 -28.26 0.61
C GLY A 36 11.88 -27.41 -0.66
N GLN A 37 10.66 -27.02 -1.03
CA GLN A 37 10.39 -26.16 -2.19
C GLN A 37 10.11 -24.72 -1.76
N ALA A 38 10.71 -23.77 -2.48
CA ALA A 38 10.45 -22.36 -2.28
C ALA A 38 9.06 -21.99 -2.82
N VAL A 39 8.27 -21.30 -1.99
CA VAL A 39 6.90 -20.89 -2.31
C VAL A 39 6.70 -19.41 -2.03
N GLY A 40 5.80 -18.79 -2.79
CA GLY A 40 5.33 -17.44 -2.48
C GLY A 40 4.40 -17.45 -1.27
N ALA A 41 4.15 -16.28 -0.69
CA ALA A 41 3.24 -16.16 0.44
C ALA A 41 2.64 -14.77 0.59
N LEU A 42 1.55 -14.69 1.38
CA LEU A 42 1.00 -13.43 1.87
C LEU A 42 1.40 -13.20 3.33
N VAL A 43 1.78 -11.97 3.65
CA VAL A 43 1.83 -11.47 5.03
C VAL A 43 0.49 -10.83 5.34
N LEU A 44 -0.21 -11.35 6.34
CA LEU A 44 -1.52 -10.85 6.78
C LEU A 44 -1.53 -10.56 8.28
N GLY A 45 -2.38 -9.64 8.71
CA GLY A 45 -2.62 -9.41 10.14
C GLY A 45 -3.24 -10.63 10.81
N ARG A 46 -2.94 -10.80 12.11
CA ARG A 46 -3.71 -11.72 12.96
C ARG A 46 -4.98 -11.00 13.41
N SER A 47 -6.09 -11.72 13.54
CA SER A 47 -7.35 -11.15 14.05
C SER A 47 -7.15 -10.48 15.41
N SER A 48 -6.30 -11.05 16.28
CA SER A 48 -5.95 -10.45 17.58
C SER A 48 -5.30 -9.06 17.44
N ALA A 49 -4.48 -8.84 16.41
CA ALA A 49 -3.85 -7.55 16.16
C ALA A 49 -4.89 -6.53 15.66
N SER A 50 -5.76 -6.94 14.74
CA SER A 50 -6.86 -6.11 14.26
C SER A 50 -7.81 -5.69 15.38
N MET A 51 -8.14 -6.60 16.31
CA MET A 51 -8.95 -6.29 17.50
C MET A 51 -8.28 -5.28 18.46
N MET A 52 -6.96 -5.13 18.40
CA MET A 52 -6.21 -4.11 19.15
C MET A 52 -6.08 -2.78 18.39
N GLY A 53 -6.76 -2.63 17.23
CA GLY A 53 -6.64 -1.44 16.39
C GLY A 53 -5.34 -1.37 15.58
N LEU A 54 -4.59 -2.46 15.48
CA LEU A 54 -3.40 -2.56 14.65
C LEU A 54 -3.75 -3.11 13.27
N PHE A 55 -3.56 -2.29 12.24
CA PHE A 55 -3.78 -2.67 10.86
C PHE A 55 -2.46 -3.13 10.25
N VAL A 56 -2.35 -4.43 9.95
CA VAL A 56 -1.25 -4.96 9.15
C VAL A 56 -1.66 -4.89 7.69
N LEU A 57 -0.88 -4.16 6.89
CA LEU A 57 -1.07 -4.08 5.45
C LEU A 57 -0.67 -5.40 4.80
N PRO A 58 -1.49 -5.96 3.91
CA PRO A 58 -1.12 -7.16 3.18
C PRO A 58 0.21 -6.98 2.42
N GLY A 59 1.10 -7.95 2.53
CA GLY A 59 2.35 -8.02 1.77
C GLY A 59 2.41 -9.29 0.94
N VAL A 60 3.01 -9.22 -0.25
CA VAL A 60 3.32 -10.39 -1.09
C VAL A 60 4.80 -10.70 -0.93
N ILE A 61 5.13 -11.97 -0.71
CA ILE A 61 6.50 -12.48 -0.68
C ILE A 61 6.65 -13.39 -1.90
N ASP A 62 7.61 -13.06 -2.76
CA ASP A 62 7.98 -13.91 -3.89
C ASP A 62 8.74 -15.16 -3.42
N ALA A 63 8.63 -16.25 -4.17
CA ALA A 63 9.23 -17.53 -3.80
C ALA A 63 10.76 -17.45 -3.68
N ASP A 64 11.41 -16.62 -4.49
CA ASP A 64 12.85 -16.40 -4.52
C ASP A 64 13.32 -15.24 -3.62
N TYR A 65 12.41 -14.66 -2.82
CA TYR A 65 12.76 -13.60 -1.89
C TYR A 65 13.68 -14.12 -0.77
N THR A 66 14.89 -13.57 -0.68
CA THR A 66 15.92 -13.95 0.33
C THR A 66 16.09 -12.91 1.44
N GLY A 67 15.38 -11.79 1.33
CA GLY A 67 15.44 -10.70 2.30
C GLY A 67 14.69 -11.00 3.60
N GLU A 68 14.68 -10.03 4.50
CA GLU A 68 13.89 -10.10 5.72
C GLU A 68 12.41 -9.89 5.44
N ILE A 69 11.57 -10.77 5.96
CA ILE A 69 10.11 -10.63 5.93
C ILE A 69 9.71 -9.55 6.92
N MET A 70 9.32 -8.38 6.42
CA MET A 70 8.89 -7.25 7.24
C MET A 70 7.37 -7.25 7.44
N ILE A 71 6.91 -6.83 8.61
CA ILE A 71 5.49 -6.55 8.86
C ILE A 71 5.27 -5.06 8.61
N MET A 72 4.39 -4.71 7.68
CA MET A 72 3.97 -3.32 7.47
C MET A 72 2.69 -3.09 8.26
N ALA A 73 2.73 -2.17 9.23
CA ALA A 73 1.56 -1.90 10.06
C ALA A 73 1.38 -0.42 10.40
N TYR A 74 0.15 -0.01 10.58
CA TYR A 74 -0.22 1.30 11.11
C TYR A 74 -1.35 1.17 12.12
N THR A 75 -1.59 2.24 12.88
CA THR A 75 -2.78 2.36 13.72
C THR A 75 -3.36 3.77 13.59
N PRO A 76 -4.68 3.93 13.40
CA PRO A 76 -5.29 5.25 13.27
C PRO A 76 -5.28 6.03 14.60
N PHE A 77 -5.81 5.43 15.67
CA PHE A 77 -5.80 5.92 17.05
C PHE A 77 -6.43 4.84 17.95
N PRO A 78 -5.97 4.62 19.19
CA PRO A 78 -4.83 5.24 19.86
C PRO A 78 -3.48 4.70 19.38
N SER A 79 -2.37 5.29 19.84
CA SER A 79 -1.03 4.74 19.62
C SER A 79 -0.93 3.31 20.16
N VAL A 80 -0.26 2.43 19.43
CA VAL A 80 -0.10 1.02 19.80
C VAL A 80 1.36 0.72 20.13
N LYS A 81 1.58 0.09 21.28
CA LYS A 81 2.88 -0.50 21.65
C LYS A 81 2.89 -1.98 21.30
N ILE A 82 3.81 -2.38 20.43
CA ILE A 82 4.07 -3.77 20.05
C ILE A 82 5.30 -4.24 20.83
N GLN A 83 5.12 -5.29 21.64
CA GLN A 83 6.19 -5.87 22.42
C GLN A 83 7.08 -6.75 21.54
N LYS A 84 8.38 -6.81 21.86
CA LYS A 84 9.28 -7.81 21.27
C LYS A 84 8.72 -9.21 21.52
N GLY A 85 8.68 -10.05 20.48
CA GLY A 85 8.14 -11.40 20.51
C GLY A 85 6.62 -11.48 20.36
N GLN A 86 5.91 -10.34 20.29
CA GLN A 86 4.46 -10.34 20.09
C GLN A 86 4.12 -10.78 18.67
N ARG A 87 3.30 -11.82 18.55
CA ARG A 87 2.80 -12.33 17.27
C ARG A 87 1.67 -11.45 16.78
N ILE A 88 1.92 -10.62 15.78
CA ILE A 88 0.96 -9.63 15.25
C ILE A 88 0.53 -9.88 13.80
N ALA A 89 1.31 -10.65 13.05
CA ALA A 89 1.03 -11.02 11.67
C ALA A 89 1.20 -12.53 11.48
N GLN A 90 0.89 -13.00 10.29
CA GLN A 90 1.07 -14.39 9.88
C GLN A 90 1.44 -14.45 8.40
N VAL A 91 2.26 -15.44 8.04
CA VAL A 91 2.57 -15.81 6.66
C VAL A 91 1.60 -16.89 6.23
N VAL A 92 0.89 -16.67 5.12
CA VAL A 92 0.03 -17.66 4.47
C VAL A 92 0.68 -18.04 3.14
N PRO A 93 1.28 -19.24 3.04
CA PRO A 93 1.87 -19.70 1.80
C PRO A 93 0.82 -19.83 0.69
N LEU A 94 1.22 -19.50 -0.53
CA LEU A 94 0.39 -19.60 -1.72
C LEU A 94 1.14 -20.33 -2.83
N GLU A 95 0.41 -21.15 -3.58
CA GLU A 95 0.92 -21.70 -4.83
C GLU A 95 1.13 -20.58 -5.85
N GLN A 96 2.28 -20.61 -6.52
CA GLN A 96 2.62 -19.61 -7.54
C GLN A 96 1.87 -19.92 -8.85
N MET A 97 0.63 -19.47 -8.94
CA MET A 97 -0.24 -19.68 -10.11
C MET A 97 0.24 -18.93 -11.36
N THR A 98 1.16 -17.96 -11.22
CA THR A 98 1.68 -17.15 -12.32
C THR A 98 2.72 -17.85 -13.18
N LYS A 99 3.33 -18.97 -12.73
CA LYS A 99 4.34 -19.70 -13.53
C LYS A 99 3.79 -20.19 -14.87
N SER A 100 2.49 -20.46 -14.94
CA SER A 100 1.80 -20.95 -16.14
C SER A 100 1.14 -19.82 -16.95
N ILE A 101 1.19 -18.57 -16.47
CA ILE A 101 0.60 -17.42 -17.14
C ILE A 101 1.68 -16.80 -18.02
N ASN A 102 1.67 -17.12 -19.31
CA ASN A 102 2.30 -16.24 -20.29
C ASN A 102 1.49 -14.94 -20.31
N PRO A 103 2.12 -13.74 -20.23
CA PRO A 103 1.41 -12.50 -20.46
C PRO A 103 0.69 -12.61 -21.80
N ALA A 104 -0.65 -12.57 -21.78
CA ALA A 104 -1.42 -12.60 -23.02
C ALA A 104 -0.96 -11.40 -23.85
N LYS A 105 -0.45 -11.65 -25.06
CA LYS A 105 -0.30 -10.58 -26.05
C LYS A 105 -1.68 -9.97 -26.24
N ASP A 106 -1.76 -8.65 -26.06
CA ASP A 106 -2.97 -7.84 -26.09
C ASP A 106 -4.08 -8.42 -26.97
N THR A 107 -5.11 -8.98 -26.34
CA THR A 107 -6.41 -9.17 -26.98
C THR A 107 -7.39 -8.26 -26.26
N SER A 108 -7.52 -7.04 -26.80
CA SER A 108 -8.63 -6.10 -26.64
C SER A 108 -9.68 -6.52 -25.59
N ARG A 109 -9.34 -6.41 -24.32
CA ARG A 109 -10.28 -6.66 -23.23
C ARG A 109 -10.79 -5.31 -22.76
N GLN A 110 -12.09 -5.15 -22.96
CA GLN A 110 -12.91 -3.99 -22.64
C GLN A 110 -12.53 -3.38 -21.29
N GLU A 111 -12.41 -2.05 -21.30
CA GLU A 111 -12.12 -1.19 -20.16
C GLU A 111 -13.12 -1.43 -19.02
N GLY A 112 -12.65 -2.07 -17.96
CA GLY A 112 -13.45 -2.34 -16.78
C GLY A 112 -12.68 -3.17 -15.76
N SER A 113 -11.64 -2.59 -15.17
CA SER A 113 -10.90 -3.17 -14.04
C SER A 113 -10.79 -2.12 -12.93
N PHE A 114 -10.80 -2.56 -11.68
CA PHE A 114 -10.63 -1.71 -10.48
C PHE A 114 -9.46 -0.74 -10.67
N GLY A 115 -9.75 0.55 -10.87
CA GLY A 115 -8.76 1.60 -11.10
C GLY A 115 -8.48 1.98 -12.56
N SER A 116 -9.33 1.60 -13.53
CA SER A 116 -9.16 1.96 -14.96
C SER A 116 -9.44 3.42 -15.32
N THR A 117 -9.31 4.34 -14.37
CA THR A 117 -8.95 5.73 -14.67
C THR A 117 -7.58 5.98 -14.08
N GLY A 118 -6.56 5.73 -14.91
CA GLY A 118 -5.21 6.17 -14.67
C GLY A 118 -5.16 7.70 -14.63
N GLY A 119 -5.41 8.26 -13.46
CA GLY A 119 -4.65 9.38 -12.96
C GLY A 119 -3.82 8.83 -11.81
N LEU A 120 -2.51 9.05 -11.84
CA LEU A 120 -1.68 8.89 -10.65
C LEU A 120 -2.43 9.47 -9.44
N THR A 121 -2.68 8.69 -8.39
CA THR A 121 -3.00 9.29 -7.08
C THR A 121 -1.72 9.95 -6.58
N LEU A 122 -1.42 11.11 -7.15
CA LEU A 122 -0.30 11.94 -6.76
C LEU A 122 -0.76 12.70 -5.53
N LEU A 123 -0.50 12.14 -4.34
CA LEU A 123 -0.80 12.84 -3.08
C LEU A 123 0.01 14.14 -2.92
N THR A 124 0.97 14.40 -3.82
CA THR A 124 1.69 15.67 -3.95
C THR A 124 2.06 15.94 -5.42
N LEU A 125 1.50 16.98 -6.03
CA LEU A 125 1.99 17.58 -7.28
C LEU A 125 3.07 18.62 -6.96
N ASN A 126 4.12 18.69 -7.79
CA ASN A 126 5.04 19.82 -7.76
C ASN A 126 4.26 21.10 -8.12
N LEU A 127 4.52 22.22 -7.44
CA LEU A 127 3.77 23.48 -7.65
C LEU A 127 3.76 23.94 -9.11
N TYR A 128 4.82 23.63 -9.86
CA TYR A 128 4.95 23.95 -11.28
C TYR A 128 4.05 23.13 -12.20
N ASP A 129 3.70 21.90 -11.81
CA ASP A 129 2.96 20.94 -12.63
C ASP A 129 1.44 20.97 -12.35
N ARG A 130 0.96 21.97 -11.59
CA ARG A 130 -0.46 22.06 -11.27
C ARG A 130 -1.31 22.31 -12.51
N PRO A 131 -2.44 21.60 -12.68
CA PRO A 131 -3.33 21.82 -13.80
C PRO A 131 -3.87 23.25 -13.77
N LYS A 132 -3.71 23.97 -14.89
CA LYS A 132 -4.21 25.34 -15.08
C LYS A 132 -5.15 25.38 -16.27
N ARG A 133 -6.22 26.18 -16.16
CA ARG A 133 -7.15 26.47 -17.26
C ARG A 133 -7.05 27.93 -17.65
N LYS A 134 -6.99 28.18 -18.96
CA LYS A 134 -7.13 29.54 -19.49
C LYS A 134 -8.61 29.87 -19.60
N VAL A 135 -8.99 31.05 -19.13
CA VAL A 135 -10.34 31.60 -19.21
C VAL A 135 -10.22 32.95 -19.90
N THR A 136 -11.01 33.13 -20.95
CA THR A 136 -11.15 34.42 -21.63
C THR A 136 -12.34 35.14 -21.01
N LEU A 137 -12.10 36.34 -20.47
CA LEU A 137 -13.12 37.25 -20.00
C LEU A 137 -13.33 38.33 -21.06
N THR A 138 -14.58 38.54 -21.46
CA THR A 138 -14.94 39.60 -22.39
C THR A 138 -15.76 40.64 -21.65
N TYR A 139 -15.31 41.89 -21.65
CA TYR A 139 -16.04 43.01 -21.07
C TYR A 139 -15.90 44.25 -21.95
N GLN A 140 -17.02 44.88 -22.31
CA GLN A 140 -17.06 46.09 -23.15
C GLN A 140 -16.20 45.99 -24.42
N GLU A 141 -16.35 44.87 -25.16
CA GLU A 141 -15.63 44.56 -26.41
C GLU A 141 -14.12 44.29 -26.28
N GLU A 142 -13.55 44.35 -25.07
CA GLU A 142 -12.20 43.90 -24.79
C GLU A 142 -12.16 42.47 -24.26
N GLU A 143 -11.24 41.66 -24.79
CA GLU A 143 -10.97 40.30 -24.32
C GLU A 143 -9.68 40.24 -23.51
N HIS A 144 -9.76 39.66 -22.32
CA HIS A 144 -8.61 39.39 -21.46
C HIS A 144 -8.51 37.89 -21.15
N VAL A 145 -7.34 37.31 -21.40
CA VAL A 145 -7.07 35.91 -21.08
C VAL A 145 -6.38 35.81 -19.73
N LEU A 146 -7.02 35.11 -18.80
CA LEU A 146 -6.47 34.78 -17.49
C LEU A 146 -6.15 33.29 -17.43
N SER A 147 -5.11 32.90 -16.68
CA SER A 147 -4.79 31.50 -16.42
C SER A 147 -4.93 31.21 -14.93
N GLY A 148 -5.94 30.40 -14.58
CA GLY A 148 -6.23 30.00 -13.21
C GLY A 148 -5.87 28.54 -12.95
N LEU A 149 -5.60 28.20 -11.70
CA LEU A 149 -5.46 26.81 -11.25
C LEU A 149 -6.82 26.10 -11.32
N LEU A 150 -6.83 24.86 -11.81
CA LEU A 150 -7.99 23.98 -11.73
C LEU A 150 -8.04 23.38 -10.34
N ASP A 151 -8.90 23.92 -9.49
CA ASP A 151 -9.20 23.37 -8.18
C ASP A 151 -10.11 22.15 -8.33
N THR A 152 -9.72 21.02 -7.73
CA THR A 152 -10.51 19.78 -7.73
C THR A 152 -11.44 19.67 -6.52
N GLY A 153 -11.51 20.72 -5.68
CA GLY A 153 -12.39 20.74 -4.50
C GLY A 153 -11.89 19.87 -3.34
N ALA A 154 -10.58 19.66 -3.25
CA ALA A 154 -9.96 19.01 -2.09
C ALA A 154 -9.44 20.10 -1.15
N ASP A 155 -10.17 20.37 -0.08
CA ASP A 155 -9.89 21.47 0.85
C ASP A 155 -8.52 21.34 1.54
N SER A 156 -7.62 22.23 1.18
CA SER A 156 -6.53 22.75 2.02
C SER A 156 -5.86 23.91 1.29
N SER A 157 -6.43 25.10 1.43
CA SER A 157 -5.72 26.33 1.09
C SER A 157 -4.86 26.75 2.29
N ILE A 158 -3.55 26.55 2.21
CA ILE A 158 -2.60 27.40 2.94
C ILE A 158 -2.27 28.54 1.99
N VAL A 159 -2.71 29.74 2.34
CA VAL A 159 -2.22 30.98 1.75
C VAL A 159 -0.93 31.33 2.49
N SER A 160 0.18 31.39 1.75
CA SER A 160 1.35 32.19 2.11
C SER A 160 1.38 33.43 1.25
#